data_AF-A0A520DJZ6-F1
#
_entry.id   AF-A0A520DJZ6-F1
#
_cell.length_a   1.000
_cell.length_b   1.000
_cell.length_c   1.000
_cell.angle_alpha   90.00
_cell.angle_beta   90.00
_cell.angle_gamma   90.00
#
_symmetry.space_group_name_H-M   'P 1'
#
loop_
_entity.id
_entity.type
_entity.pdbx_description
1 polymer ?
#
loop_
_entity_poly.entity_id
_entity_poly.type
_entity_poly.pdbx_seq_one_letter_code
_entity_poly.pdbx_strand_id
1 'polypeptide(L)' 'MQYYNSNTVLYLNGEFVKSEGAQIDLYGQSLHYGFAAFEGIRAYNTHNGTRIFKAKKHYNRLKQSCDLVSIPFPWDI' A
#
# COMPACT_ATOMS: atom_id res chain seq x y z
N MET A 1 -9.05 -2.78 -18.69
CA MET A 1 -7.64 -3.17 -18.42
C MET A 1 -7.54 -3.57 -16.97
N GLN A 2 -7.27 -4.85 -16.69
CA GLN A 2 -7.09 -5.35 -15.32
C GLN A 2 -5.60 -5.24 -14.97
N TYR A 3 -5.26 -4.51 -13.91
CA TYR A 3 -3.86 -4.28 -13.51
C TYR A 3 -3.34 -5.33 -12.52
N TYR A 4 -4.19 -6.26 -12.09
CA TYR A 4 -3.87 -7.40 -11.22
C TYR A 4 -4.53 -8.67 -11.77
N ASN A 5 -4.11 -9.84 -11.31
CA ASN A 5 -4.71 -11.13 -11.63
C ASN A 5 -4.60 -12.09 -10.44
N SER A 6 -5.11 -13.31 -10.56
CA SER A 6 -5.09 -14.34 -9.51
C SER A 6 -3.69 -14.69 -8.98
N ASN A 7 -2.65 -14.45 -9.77
CA ASN A 7 -1.26 -14.67 -9.36
C ASN A 7 -0.67 -13.50 -8.57
N THR A 8 -1.30 -12.33 -8.59
CA THR A 8 -0.86 -11.13 -7.85
C THR A 8 -0.83 -11.42 -6.35
N VAL A 9 0.30 -11.09 -5.74
CA VAL A 9 0.53 -11.21 -4.30
C VAL A 9 0.47 -9.81 -3.69
N LEU A 10 -0.23 -9.70 -2.57
CA LEU A 10 -0.42 -8.49 -1.79
C LEU A 10 0.17 -8.70 -0.41
N TYR A 11 0.74 -7.65 0.18
CA TYR A 11 1.08 -7.64 1.60
C TYR A 11 -0.06 -6.96 2.36
N LEU A 12 -0.76 -7.71 3.21
CA LEU A 12 -1.94 -7.28 3.94
C LEU A 12 -1.78 -7.64 5.41
N ASN A 13 -1.71 -6.62 6.29
CA ASN A 13 -1.69 -6.77 7.75
C ASN A 13 -0.61 -7.74 8.30
N GLY A 14 0.57 -7.79 7.69
CA GLY A 14 1.67 -8.65 8.15
C GLY A 14 1.89 -9.89 7.31
N GLU A 15 0.99 -10.20 6.38
CA GLU A 15 1.02 -11.46 5.64
C GLU A 15 0.99 -11.24 4.11
N PHE A 16 1.63 -12.16 3.39
CA PHE A 16 1.53 -12.21 1.92
C PHE A 16 0.33 -13.06 1.51
N VAL A 17 -0.65 -12.44 0.85
CA VAL A 17 -1.89 -13.08 0.40
C VAL A 17 -2.03 -12.99 -1.11
N LYS A 18 -2.79 -13.92 -1.70
CA LYS A 18 -3.20 -13.84 -3.11
C LYS A 18 -4.34 -12.83 -3.25
N SER A 19 -4.41 -12.16 -4.41
CA SER A 19 -5.45 -11.15 -4.66
C SER A 19 -6.87 -11.66 -4.46
N GLU A 20 -7.14 -12.93 -4.76
CA GLU A 20 -8.46 -13.56 -4.57
C GLU A 20 -8.87 -13.66 -3.10
N GLY A 21 -7.89 -13.76 -2.18
CA GLY A 21 -8.12 -13.83 -0.74
C GLY A 21 -8.11 -12.47 -0.04
N ALA A 22 -7.77 -11.38 -0.75
CA ALA A 22 -7.77 -10.05 -0.17
C ALA A 22 -9.18 -9.44 -0.20
N GLN A 23 -9.80 -9.34 0.97
CA GLN A 23 -11.15 -8.79 1.13
C GLN A 23 -11.11 -7.53 2.00
N ILE A 24 -12.12 -6.68 1.84
CA ILE A 24 -12.37 -5.51 2.69
C ILE A 24 -13.75 -5.61 3.32
N ASP A 25 -13.95 -4.90 4.42
CA ASP A 25 -15.27 -4.72 5.00
C ASP A 25 -16.12 -3.79 4.12
N LEU A 26 -17.33 -4.25 3.76
CA LEU A 26 -18.30 -3.48 2.99
C LEU A 26 -18.84 -2.25 3.74
N TYR A 27 -18.66 -2.17 5.07
CA TYR A 27 -19.02 -1.03 5.90
C TYR A 27 -17.81 -0.19 6.33
N GLY A 28 -16.63 -0.43 5.73
CA GLY A 28 -15.40 0.27 6.05
C GLY A 28 -15.47 1.79 5.77
N GLN A 29 -14.90 2.58 6.68
CA GLN A 29 -14.84 4.04 6.58
C GLN A 29 -14.11 4.54 5.33
N SER A 30 -13.10 3.80 4.86
CA SER A 30 -12.37 4.10 3.64
C SER A 30 -13.25 4.04 2.39
N LEU A 31 -14.21 3.12 2.35
CA LEU A 31 -15.13 2.94 1.22
C LEU A 31 -16.27 3.97 1.25
N HIS A 32 -16.90 4.18 2.40
CA HIS A 32 -18.08 5.04 2.51
C HIS A 32 -17.76 6.52 2.60
N TYR A 33 -16.64 6.89 3.22
CA TYR A 33 -16.31 8.27 3.55
C TYR A 33 -14.95 8.73 3.04
N GLY A 34 -14.22 7.85 2.33
CA GLY A 34 -12.89 8.17 1.81
C GLY A 34 -11.83 8.36 2.91
N PHE A 35 -12.10 7.90 4.13
CA PHE A 35 -11.16 8.02 5.26
C PHE A 35 -10.01 7.01 5.11
N ALA A 36 -9.03 7.37 4.28
CA ALA A 36 -7.86 6.56 3.96
C ALA A 36 -6.68 7.45 3.51
N ALA A 37 -5.47 6.90 3.61
CA ALA A 37 -4.27 7.45 3.00
C ALA A 37 -3.63 6.39 2.08
N PHE A 38 -3.01 6.81 0.98
CA PHE A 38 -2.32 5.92 0.06
C PHE A 38 -1.02 6.54 -0.47
N GLU A 39 -0.18 5.70 -1.07
CA GLU A 39 1.06 6.12 -1.71
C GLU A 39 1.18 5.55 -3.12
N GLY A 40 1.91 6.27 -3.97
CA GLY A 40 2.29 5.84 -5.31
C GLY A 40 3.80 5.68 -5.39
N ILE A 41 4.27 4.45 -5.44
CA ILE A 41 5.70 4.11 -5.49
C ILE A 41 6.00 3.39 -6.81
N ARG A 42 7.16 3.68 -7.41
CA ARG A 42 7.61 3.00 -8.63
C ARG A 42 8.92 2.24 -8.41
N ALA A 43 8.99 1.07 -9.01
CA ALA A 43 10.19 0.27 -9.14
C ALA A 43 10.66 0.29 -10.61
N TYR A 44 11.97 0.30 -10.80
CA TYR A 44 12.61 0.36 -12.11
C TYR A 44 13.62 -0.77 -12.23
N ASN A 45 13.72 -1.35 -13.42
CA ASN A 45 14.82 -2.23 -13.75
C ASN A 45 16.08 -1.39 -13.97
N THR A 46 17.15 -1.69 -13.23
CA THR A 46 18.44 -1.00 -13.34
C THR A 46 19.52 -2.00 -13.72
N HIS A 47 20.73 -1.54 -14.06
CA HIS A 47 21.86 -2.43 -14.30
C HIS A 47 22.22 -3.32 -13.10
N ASN A 48 21.77 -2.98 -11.88
CA ASN A 48 21.97 -3.75 -10.65
C ASN A 48 20.70 -4.48 -10.18
N GLY A 49 19.75 -4.71 -11.10
CA GLY A 49 18.45 -5.33 -10.83
C GLY A 49 17.38 -4.32 -10.43
N THR A 50 16.20 -4.82 -10.06
CA THR A 50 15.06 -3.97 -9.70
C THR A 50 15.37 -3.11 -8.47
N ARG A 51 15.07 -1.82 -8.55
CA ARG A 51 15.22 -0.86 -7.45
C ARG A 51 13.98 0.00 -7.32
N ILE A 52 13.58 0.27 -6.08
CA ILE A 52 12.48 1.17 -5.75
C ILE A 52 13.02 2.59 -5.67
N PHE A 53 12.44 3.53 -6.43
CA PHE A 53 12.90 4.91 -6.41
C PHE A 53 12.42 5.62 -5.14
N LYS A 54 13.38 6.11 -4.34
CA LYS A 54 13.13 6.91 -3.11
C LYS A 54 12.17 6.23 -2.10
N ALA A 55 12.24 4.90 -1.94
CA ALA A 55 11.33 4.11 -1.09
C ALA A 55 11.07 4.73 0.29
N LYS A 56 12.12 5.00 1.08
CA LYS A 56 11.99 5.58 2.43
C LYS A 56 11.26 6.92 2.45
N LYS A 57 11.44 7.77 1.42
CA LYS A 57 10.73 9.06 1.33
C LYS A 57 9.24 8.89 1.09
N HIS A 58 8.84 7.90 0.29
CA HIS A 58 7.43 7.59 0.08
C HIS A 58 6.77 7.06 1.36
N TYR A 59 7.40 6.10 2.05
CA TYR A 59 6.85 5.60 3.33
C TYR A 59 6.76 6.70 4.40
N ASN A 60 7.76 7.57 4.51
CA ASN A 60 7.68 8.73 5.41
C ASN A 60 6.51 9.66 5.06
N ARG A 61 6.24 9.90 3.77
CA ARG A 61 5.12 10.73 3.33
C ARG A 61 3.77 10.04 3.57
N LEU A 62 3.69 8.70 3.44
CA LEU A 62 2.51 7.93 3.83
C LEU A 62 2.22 8.11 5.32
N LYS A 63 3.23 7.92 6.18
CA LYS A 63 3.09 8.11 7.62
C LYS A 63 2.63 9.53 7.96
N GLN A 64 3.24 10.55 7.34
CA GLN A 64 2.80 11.94 7.50
C GLN A 64 1.35 12.16 7.06
N SER A 65 0.93 11.54 5.95
CA SER A 65 -0.45 11.61 5.46
C SER A 65 -1.41 10.99 6.46
N CYS A 66 -1.08 9.83 7.03
CA CYS A 66 -1.85 9.20 8.10
C CYS A 66 -1.93 10.09 9.35
N ASP A 67 -0.78 10.65 9.79
CA ASP A 67 -0.69 11.52 10.97
C ASP A 67 -1.61 12.77 10.82
N LEU A 68 -1.67 13.38 9.63
CA LEU A 68 -2.51 14.57 9.34
C LEU A 68 -4.02 14.33 9.50
N VAL A 69 -4.47 13.11 9.27
CA VAL A 69 -5.90 12.73 9.39
C VAL A 69 -6.14 11.77 10.54
N SER A 70 -5.18 11.63 11.47
CA SER A 70 -5.29 10.78 12.65
C SER A 70 -5.57 9.29 12.35
N ILE A 71 -5.03 8.76 11.25
CA ILE A 71 -5.04 7.33 10.95
C ILE A 71 -3.84 6.66 11.65
N PRO A 72 -4.03 5.61 12.49
CA PRO A 72 -2.93 4.90 13.11
C PRO A 72 -1.98 4.24 12.08
N PHE A 73 -0.67 4.39 12.27
CA PHE A 73 0.37 3.78 11.43
C PHE A 73 1.29 2.90 12.30
N PRO A 74 1.03 1.58 12.42
CA PRO A 74 1.73 0.70 13.37
C PRO A 74 3.04 0.09 12.82
N TRP A 75 3.61 0.65 11.76
CA TRP A 75 4.76 0.09 11.06
C TRP A 75 6.02 0.94 11.22
N ASP A 76 7.19 0.28 11.26
CA ASP A 76 8.49 0.93 11.22
C ASP A 76 8.95 1.20 9.78
N ILE A 77 9.74 2.28 9.58
CA ILE A 77 10.22 2.77 8.26
C ILE A 77 11.75 2.90 8.20
#